data_AF-A0A3M8A9X1-F1
#
_entry.id   AF-A0A3M8A9X1-F1
#
_cell.length_a   1.000
_cell.length_b   1.000
_cell.length_c   1.000
_cell.angle_alpha   90.00
_cell.angle_beta   90.00
_cell.angle_gamma   90.00
#
_symmetry.space_group_name_H-M   'P 1'
#
loop_
_entity.id
_entity.type
_entity.pdbx_description
1 polymer ?
#
loop_
_entity_poly.entity_id
_entity_poly.type
_entity_poly.pdbx_seq_one_letter_code
_entity_poly.pdbx_strand_id
1 'polypeptide(L)'
;MAVRPVRDVADVLLDRVIAEESEVLHQGFRAGAEYAVTRMDSERERVLHRLECSVLEPQLDRRAQWTDARRARLLADHSYRLPLPTLLTRDDARSLDPVRSCKVCWPNVHGSEPRPLRKLQARGLRAQHVGHVLATPGGDSLGPIVSTASHSTTGDDGQRREVVEVVTSWHRLEYAPSDSVYIWDLPTDSEAIERKMRLFARLGSDLSPADSD
;
A
#
# COMPACT_ATOMS: atom_id res chain seq x y z
N MET A 1 15.07 -43.70 -0.76
CA MET A 1 13.66 -43.37 -0.49
C MET A 1 13.63 -42.12 0.36
N ALA A 2 13.23 -40.98 -0.20
CA ALA A 2 13.12 -39.74 0.55
C ALA A 2 11.88 -39.81 1.44
N VAL A 3 12.08 -39.70 2.75
CA VAL A 3 11.00 -39.56 3.74
C VAL A 3 10.33 -38.22 3.45
N ARG A 4 9.12 -38.25 2.88
CA ARG A 4 8.27 -37.05 2.79
C ARG A 4 8.09 -36.53 4.22
N PRO A 5 8.43 -35.27 4.53
CA PRO A 5 8.19 -34.72 5.85
C PRO A 5 6.68 -34.77 6.09
N VAL A 6 6.27 -35.44 7.17
CA VAL A 6 4.90 -35.39 7.66
C VAL A 6 4.64 -33.94 8.00
N ARG A 7 3.82 -33.25 7.20
CA ARG A 7 3.42 -31.87 7.51
C ARG A 7 2.74 -31.88 8.88
N ASP A 8 3.18 -30.99 9.74
CA ASP A 8 2.55 -30.80 11.05
C ASP A 8 1.06 -30.49 10.84
N VAL A 9 0.20 -31.05 11.69
CA VAL A 9 -1.25 -30.77 11.68
C VAL A 9 -1.48 -29.25 11.79
N ALA A 10 -0.60 -28.55 12.51
CA ALA A 10 -0.58 -27.10 12.59
C ALA A 10 -0.40 -26.41 11.24
N ASP A 11 0.54 -26.90 10.42
CA ASP A 11 0.83 -26.34 9.10
C ASP A 11 -0.31 -26.60 8.13
N VAL A 12 -0.95 -27.77 8.20
CA VAL A 12 -2.13 -28.10 7.38
C VAL A 12 -3.31 -27.19 7.72
N LEU A 13 -3.59 -26.98 9.02
CA LEU A 13 -4.65 -26.10 9.46
C LEU A 13 -4.37 -24.65 9.05
N LEU A 14 -3.14 -24.18 9.24
CA LEU A 14 -2.72 -22.84 8.86
C LEU A 14 -2.84 -22.60 7.35
N ASP A 15 -2.34 -23.52 6.53
CA ASP A 15 -2.43 -23.46 5.07
C ASP A 15 -3.88 -23.32 4.61
N ARG A 16 -4.80 -24.09 5.22
CA ARG A 16 -6.23 -23.99 4.94
C ARG A 16 -6.80 -22.62 5.30
N VAL A 17 -6.50 -22.11 6.50
CA VAL A 17 -6.98 -20.78 6.92
C VAL A 17 -6.47 -19.69 5.99
N ILE A 18 -5.18 -19.74 5.62
CA ILE A 18 -4.59 -18.77 4.69
C ILE A 18 -5.25 -18.87 3.31
N ALA A 19 -5.55 -20.08 2.82
CA ALA A 19 -6.25 -20.25 1.55
C ALA A 19 -7.67 -19.65 1.58
N GLU A 20 -8.43 -19.90 2.65
CA GLU A 20 -9.76 -19.31 2.86
C GLU A 20 -9.70 -17.76 2.91
N GLU A 21 -8.77 -17.21 3.69
CA GLU A 21 -8.54 -15.76 3.79
C GLU A 21 -8.13 -15.14 2.44
N SER A 22 -7.30 -15.85 1.67
CA SER A 22 -6.81 -15.40 0.37
C SER A 22 -7.93 -15.40 -0.66
N GLU A 23 -8.80 -16.42 -0.67
CA GLU A 23 -9.95 -16.48 -1.58
C GLU A 23 -10.93 -15.31 -1.35
N VAL A 24 -11.18 -14.92 -0.10
CA VAL A 24 -12.01 -13.74 0.21
C VAL A 24 -11.42 -12.47 -0.42
N LEU A 25 -10.10 -12.28 -0.33
CA LEU A 25 -9.43 -11.14 -0.96
C LEU A 25 -9.51 -11.23 -2.50
N HIS A 26 -9.30 -12.41 -3.09
CA HIS A 26 -9.43 -12.61 -4.54
C HIS A 26 -10.83 -12.27 -5.05
N GLN A 27 -11.88 -12.67 -4.31
CA GLN A 27 -13.26 -12.34 -4.66
C GLN A 27 -13.49 -10.83 -4.67
N GLY A 28 -12.96 -10.11 -3.67
CA GLY A 28 -13.01 -8.64 -3.64
C GLY A 28 -12.32 -8.00 -4.84
N PHE A 29 -11.14 -8.48 -5.24
CA PHE A 29 -10.47 -7.98 -6.45
C PHE A 29 -11.25 -8.30 -7.73
N ARG A 30 -11.79 -9.52 -7.87
CA ARG A 30 -12.63 -9.90 -9.01
C ARG A 30 -13.90 -9.06 -9.12
N ALA A 31 -14.44 -8.61 -7.99
CA ALA A 31 -15.59 -7.71 -7.95
C ALA A 31 -15.25 -6.25 -8.34
N GLY A 32 -13.99 -5.94 -8.66
CA GLY A 32 -13.58 -4.59 -9.04
C GLY A 32 -13.35 -3.68 -7.83
N ALA A 33 -12.92 -4.23 -6.69
CA ALA A 33 -12.57 -3.40 -5.54
C ALA A 33 -11.46 -2.40 -5.88
N GLU A 34 -11.63 -1.17 -5.40
CA GLU A 34 -10.66 -0.06 -5.51
C GLU A 34 -10.16 0.40 -4.13
N TYR A 35 -10.90 0.01 -3.08
CA TYR A 35 -10.69 0.44 -1.71
C TYR A 35 -10.62 -0.76 -0.77
N ALA A 36 -10.02 -0.53 0.40
CA ALA A 36 -10.05 -1.47 1.50
C ALA A 36 -10.41 -0.74 2.80
N VAL A 37 -11.25 -1.37 3.61
CA VAL A 37 -11.57 -0.88 4.96
C VAL A 37 -10.97 -1.81 5.98
N THR A 38 -10.18 -1.23 6.87
CA THR A 38 -9.62 -1.95 8.02
C THR A 38 -10.50 -1.73 9.24
N ARG A 39 -10.58 -2.73 10.13
CA ARG A 39 -11.36 -2.68 11.38
C ARG A 39 -12.87 -2.52 11.15
N MET A 40 -13.42 -3.30 10.24
CA MET A 40 -14.86 -3.28 9.92
C MET A 40 -15.75 -3.66 11.10
N ASP A 41 -15.20 -4.38 12.08
CA ASP A 41 -15.82 -4.78 13.34
C ASP A 41 -16.12 -3.61 14.29
N SER A 42 -15.55 -2.42 14.07
CA SER A 42 -15.81 -1.24 14.91
C SER A 42 -16.04 0.02 14.09
N GLU A 43 -17.29 0.50 14.05
CA GLU A 43 -17.70 1.70 13.30
C GLU A 43 -16.85 2.94 13.62
N ARG A 44 -16.43 3.10 14.88
CA ARG A 44 -15.57 4.23 15.30
C ARG A 44 -14.13 4.09 14.82
N GLU A 45 -13.70 2.87 14.55
CA GLU A 45 -12.33 2.57 14.18
C GLU A 45 -12.13 2.31 12.69
N ARG A 46 -13.20 2.10 11.91
CA ARG A 46 -13.15 1.93 10.46
C ARG A 46 -12.31 3.01 9.81
N VAL A 47 -11.32 2.57 9.04
CA VAL A 47 -10.50 3.45 8.20
C VAL A 47 -10.55 2.93 6.77
N LEU A 48 -10.96 3.80 5.87
CA LEU A 48 -10.97 3.58 4.43
C LEU A 48 -9.61 3.92 3.86
N HIS A 49 -9.06 2.98 3.12
CA HIS A 49 -7.79 3.09 2.42
C HIS A 49 -8.04 2.85 0.95
N ARG A 50 -7.15 3.40 0.13
CA ARG A 50 -7.00 2.91 -1.23
C ARG A 50 -6.26 1.60 -1.19
N LEU A 51 -6.58 0.72 -2.14
CA LEU A 51 -5.84 -0.52 -2.27
C LEU A 51 -4.33 -0.28 -2.34
N GLU A 52 -3.86 0.83 -2.93
CA GLU A 52 -2.43 1.21 -3.04
C GLU A 52 -1.72 1.60 -1.76
N CYS A 53 -2.44 1.87 -0.68
CA CYS A 53 -1.83 2.34 0.55
C CYS A 53 -0.77 1.36 1.08
N SER A 54 0.43 1.86 1.40
CA SER A 54 1.52 1.08 2.01
C SER A 54 1.14 0.52 3.38
N VAL A 55 0.22 1.19 4.10
CA VAL A 55 -0.30 0.73 5.39
C VAL A 55 -1.12 -0.57 5.27
N LEU A 56 -1.64 -0.88 4.08
CA LEU A 56 -2.38 -2.12 3.84
C LEU A 56 -1.46 -3.29 3.53
N GLU A 57 -0.29 -3.06 2.96
CA GLU A 57 0.59 -4.14 2.46
C GLU A 57 0.87 -5.20 3.54
N PRO A 58 1.23 -4.85 4.78
CA PRO A 58 1.38 -5.85 5.84
C PRO A 58 0.12 -6.67 6.12
N GLN A 59 -1.07 -6.09 5.93
CA GLN A 59 -2.36 -6.75 6.23
C GLN A 59 -2.79 -7.72 5.14
N LEU A 60 -2.26 -7.55 3.93
CA LEU A 60 -2.56 -8.35 2.74
C LEU A 60 -1.59 -9.53 2.59
N ASP A 61 -0.37 -9.43 3.12
CA ASP A 61 0.51 -10.59 3.28
C ASP A 61 0.06 -11.47 4.45
N ARG A 62 -0.85 -12.42 4.14
CA ARG A 62 -1.44 -13.31 5.16
C ARG A 62 -0.41 -14.20 5.83
N ARG A 63 0.57 -14.71 5.08
CA ARG A 63 1.62 -15.57 5.63
C ARG A 63 2.49 -14.83 6.63
N ALA A 64 2.91 -13.61 6.30
CA ALA A 64 3.71 -12.79 7.22
C ALA A 64 2.97 -12.41 8.51
N GLN A 65 1.63 -12.36 8.48
CA GLN A 65 0.82 -12.07 9.67
C GLN A 65 0.75 -13.25 10.65
N TRP A 66 0.98 -14.49 10.24
CA TRP A 66 0.87 -15.65 11.12
C TRP A 66 2.19 -15.97 11.84
N THR A 67 2.48 -15.17 12.89
CA THR A 67 3.59 -15.40 13.82
C THR A 67 3.40 -16.65 14.68
N ASP A 68 4.47 -17.19 15.26
CA ASP A 68 4.42 -18.41 16.10
C ASP A 68 3.39 -18.31 17.23
N ALA A 69 3.28 -17.14 17.88
CA ALA A 69 2.28 -16.92 18.92
C ALA A 69 0.84 -17.01 18.40
N ARG A 70 0.58 -16.52 17.17
CA ARG A 70 -0.73 -16.60 16.52
C ARG A 70 -1.03 -18.01 16.05
N ARG A 71 -0.02 -18.75 15.57
CA ARG A 71 -0.13 -20.18 15.22
C ARG A 71 -0.49 -21.02 16.45
N ALA A 72 0.20 -20.80 17.57
CA ALA A 72 -0.12 -21.45 18.83
C ALA A 72 -1.56 -21.15 19.29
N ARG A 73 -2.02 -19.91 19.10
CA ARG A 73 -3.42 -19.54 19.39
C ARG A 73 -4.41 -20.23 18.46
N LEU A 74 -4.12 -20.36 17.16
CA LEU A 74 -4.96 -21.09 16.21
C LEU A 74 -5.08 -22.58 16.57
N LEU A 75 -4.01 -23.19 17.08
CA LEU A 75 -4.05 -24.57 17.56
C LEU A 75 -4.88 -24.73 18.84
N ALA A 76 -4.84 -23.75 19.74
CA ALA A 76 -5.66 -23.75 20.95
C ALA A 76 -7.15 -23.45 20.65
N ASP A 77 -7.40 -22.62 19.63
CA ASP A 77 -8.73 -22.21 19.19
C ASP A 77 -8.78 -22.20 17.65
N HIS A 78 -9.33 -23.27 17.08
CA HIS A 78 -9.44 -23.44 15.62
C HIS A 78 -10.36 -22.40 14.95
N SER A 79 -11.17 -21.67 15.72
CA SER A 79 -12.02 -20.57 15.23
C SER A 79 -11.29 -19.24 15.18
N TYR A 80 -10.09 -19.14 15.76
CA TYR A 80 -9.30 -17.92 15.75
C TYR A 80 -8.99 -17.48 14.32
N ARG A 81 -9.33 -16.24 14.00
CA ARG A 81 -9.02 -15.59 12.72
C ARG A 81 -8.42 -14.22 12.96
N LEU A 82 -7.53 -13.81 12.07
CA LEU A 82 -7.01 -12.45 12.07
C LEU A 82 -7.98 -11.55 11.31
N PRO A 83 -8.23 -10.31 11.76
CA PRO A 83 -9.09 -9.38 11.03
C PRO A 83 -8.62 -9.21 9.58
N LEU A 84 -9.56 -9.36 8.64
CA LEU A 84 -9.31 -9.12 7.23
C LEU A 84 -9.77 -7.70 6.84
N PRO A 85 -8.99 -6.99 6.02
CA PRO A 85 -9.52 -5.79 5.37
C PRO A 85 -10.67 -6.18 4.44
N THR A 86 -11.76 -5.42 4.48
CA THR A 86 -12.88 -5.60 3.56
C THR A 86 -12.63 -4.80 2.30
N LEU A 87 -12.58 -5.46 1.15
CA LEU A 87 -12.35 -4.81 -0.13
C LEU A 87 -13.68 -4.30 -0.70
N LEU A 88 -13.70 -3.06 -1.18
CA LEU A 88 -14.90 -2.38 -1.63
C LEU A 88 -14.72 -1.77 -3.02
N THR A 89 -15.77 -1.82 -3.82
CA THR A 89 -15.87 -1.02 -5.04
C THR A 89 -15.99 0.46 -4.70
N ARG A 90 -15.82 1.35 -5.68
CA ARG A 90 -16.05 2.79 -5.46
C ARG A 90 -17.47 3.09 -4.99
N ASP A 91 -18.48 2.44 -5.57
CA ASP A 91 -19.87 2.71 -5.21
C ASP A 91 -20.20 2.21 -3.80
N ASP A 92 -19.69 1.03 -3.42
CA ASP A 92 -19.83 0.53 -2.03
C ASP A 92 -19.15 1.48 -1.05
N ALA A 93 -17.93 1.93 -1.37
CA ALA A 93 -17.18 2.84 -0.52
C ALA A 93 -17.88 4.21 -0.37
N ARG A 94 -18.60 4.70 -1.39
CA ARG A 94 -19.39 5.96 -1.32
C ARG A 94 -20.57 5.83 -0.36
N SER A 95 -21.15 4.63 -0.27
CA SER A 95 -22.29 4.35 0.60
C SER A 95 -21.89 4.07 2.05
N LEU A 96 -20.60 3.96 2.34
CA LEU A 96 -20.10 3.58 3.66
C LEU A 96 -20.04 4.79 4.61
N ASP A 97 -20.93 4.81 5.60
CA ASP A 97 -20.97 5.83 6.66
C ASP A 97 -21.32 5.16 8.01
N PRO A 98 -20.64 5.47 9.13
CA PRO A 98 -19.43 6.31 9.23
C PRO A 98 -18.15 5.57 8.83
N VAL A 99 -17.26 6.28 8.13
CA VAL A 99 -15.90 5.79 7.86
C VAL A 99 -14.89 6.93 7.86
N ARG A 100 -13.73 6.71 8.50
CA ARG A 100 -12.63 7.68 8.48
C ARG A 100 -11.78 7.47 7.23
N SER A 101 -11.42 8.56 6.56
CA SER A 101 -10.45 8.49 5.47
C SER A 101 -9.04 8.32 6.01
N CYS A 102 -8.27 7.39 5.43
CA CYS A 102 -6.85 7.27 5.71
C CYS A 102 -6.12 8.56 5.34
N LYS A 103 -5.34 9.11 6.27
CA LYS A 103 -4.58 10.35 6.07
C LYS A 103 -3.33 10.17 5.19
N VAL A 104 -2.94 8.93 4.90
CA VAL A 104 -1.75 8.61 4.11
C VAL A 104 -2.08 8.50 2.63
N CYS A 105 -3.16 7.81 2.27
CA CYS A 105 -3.53 7.59 0.87
C CYS A 105 -4.72 8.40 0.40
N TRP A 106 -5.41 9.09 1.32
CA TRP A 106 -6.54 10.00 1.05
C TRP A 106 -7.50 9.49 -0.04
N PRO A 107 -8.35 8.49 0.26
CA PRO A 107 -9.03 7.67 -0.75
C PRO A 107 -9.96 8.40 -1.73
N ASN A 108 -10.40 9.62 -1.41
CA ASN A 108 -11.19 10.49 -2.29
C ASN A 108 -12.32 9.78 -3.06
N VAL A 109 -13.21 9.15 -2.33
CA VAL A 109 -14.22 8.25 -2.89
C VAL A 109 -15.33 8.97 -3.65
N HIS A 110 -15.58 10.25 -3.33
CA HIS A 110 -16.57 11.09 -4.00
C HIS A 110 -16.02 11.80 -5.25
N GLY A 111 -14.71 11.81 -5.48
CA GLY A 111 -14.10 12.38 -6.68
C GLY A 111 -14.21 13.91 -6.80
N SER A 112 -14.64 14.60 -5.75
CA SER A 112 -14.85 16.05 -5.72
C SER A 112 -13.77 16.77 -4.90
N GLU A 113 -13.15 17.79 -5.51
CA GLU A 113 -12.26 18.82 -4.94
C GLU A 113 -10.77 18.47 -4.70
N PRO A 114 -9.85 19.46 -4.81
CA PRO A 114 -8.54 19.27 -5.42
C PRO A 114 -7.64 18.42 -4.52
N ARG A 115 -6.90 17.54 -5.18
CA ARG A 115 -5.85 16.70 -4.60
C ARG A 115 -5.03 17.57 -3.64
N PRO A 116 -5.01 17.29 -2.32
CA PRO A 116 -4.43 18.21 -1.35
C PRO A 116 -2.95 18.40 -1.64
N LEU A 117 -2.63 19.53 -2.30
CA LEU A 117 -1.29 19.86 -2.70
C LEU A 117 -0.53 20.30 -1.45
N ARG A 118 0.31 19.41 -0.93
CA ARG A 118 1.10 19.69 0.25
C ARG A 118 2.35 20.43 -0.17
N LYS A 119 2.45 21.69 0.26
CA LYS A 119 3.66 22.50 0.12
C LYS A 119 4.64 22.17 1.23
N LEU A 120 5.86 21.79 0.86
CA LEU A 120 6.98 21.54 1.76
C LEU A 120 8.18 22.36 1.29
N GLN A 121 9.16 22.57 2.17
CA GLN A 121 10.49 22.98 1.73
C GLN A 121 11.25 21.76 1.23
N ALA A 122 12.11 21.91 0.22
CA ALA A 122 12.89 20.80 -0.35
C ALA A 122 13.70 20.06 0.72
N ARG A 123 14.32 20.78 1.67
CA ARG A 123 15.03 20.18 2.81
C ARG A 123 14.15 19.30 3.73
N GLY A 124 12.83 19.47 3.64
CA GLY A 124 11.83 18.69 4.37
C GLY A 124 11.44 17.39 3.67
N LEU A 125 11.92 17.13 2.45
CA LEU A 125 11.78 15.82 1.81
C LEU A 125 12.63 14.78 2.56
N ARG A 126 12.05 13.59 2.74
CA ARG A 126 12.52 12.53 3.65
C ARG A 126 12.07 11.19 3.07
N ALA A 127 12.62 10.10 3.58
CA ALA A 127 12.27 8.74 3.16
C ALA A 127 10.75 8.46 3.19
N GLN A 128 10.02 9.03 4.16
CA GLN A 128 8.56 8.89 4.24
C GLN A 128 7.78 9.51 3.06
N HIS A 129 8.43 10.35 2.25
CA HIS A 129 7.83 10.99 1.08
C HIS A 129 8.11 10.22 -0.22
N VAL A 130 8.92 9.16 -0.17
CA VAL A 130 9.07 8.23 -1.30
C VAL A 130 7.74 7.54 -1.58
N GLY A 131 7.37 7.46 -2.85
CA GLY A 131 6.06 6.98 -3.30
C GLY A 131 4.97 8.05 -3.41
N HIS A 132 5.18 9.26 -2.87
CA HIS A 132 4.31 10.40 -3.18
C HIS A 132 4.65 10.96 -4.57
N VAL A 133 3.71 11.64 -5.23
CA VAL A 133 4.00 12.30 -6.50
C VAL A 133 4.49 13.72 -6.25
N LEU A 134 5.64 14.03 -6.84
CA LEU A 134 6.11 15.40 -6.93
C LEU A 134 5.27 16.13 -7.98
N ALA A 135 4.87 17.37 -7.69
CA ALA A 135 3.99 18.14 -8.55
C ALA A 135 4.49 19.57 -8.75
N THR A 136 4.02 20.20 -9.82
CA THR A 136 4.17 21.65 -10.04
C THR A 136 3.31 22.43 -9.04
N PRO A 137 3.53 23.75 -8.86
CA PRO A 137 2.65 24.59 -8.04
C PRO A 137 1.19 24.58 -8.50
N GLY A 138 0.94 24.33 -9.79
CA GLY A 138 -0.40 24.16 -10.38
C GLY A 138 -1.01 22.77 -10.18
N GLY A 139 -0.23 21.83 -9.63
CA GLY A 139 -0.66 20.46 -9.39
C GLY A 139 -0.35 19.49 -10.54
N ASP A 140 0.39 19.87 -11.58
CA ASP A 140 0.77 18.93 -12.63
C ASP A 140 1.79 17.91 -12.11
N SER A 141 1.63 16.64 -12.46
CA SER A 141 2.54 15.58 -12.02
C SER A 141 3.94 15.74 -12.63
N LEU A 142 4.97 15.65 -11.79
CA LEU A 142 6.38 15.48 -12.16
C LEU A 142 6.87 14.04 -11.90
N GLY A 143 5.95 13.15 -11.51
CA GLY A 143 6.16 11.72 -11.31
C GLY A 143 6.31 11.32 -9.83
N PRO A 144 6.03 10.04 -9.49
CA PRO A 144 6.27 9.50 -8.16
C PRO A 144 7.75 9.59 -7.76
N ILE A 145 7.99 10.03 -6.53
CA ILE A 145 9.30 10.15 -5.90
C ILE A 145 9.85 8.76 -5.63
N VAL A 146 11.02 8.46 -6.17
CA VAL A 146 11.76 7.20 -5.99
C VAL A 146 12.80 7.36 -4.88
N SER A 147 13.47 8.50 -4.83
CA SER A 147 14.45 8.80 -3.79
C SER A 147 14.66 10.31 -3.63
N THR A 148 15.21 10.69 -2.48
CA THR A 148 15.56 12.07 -2.15
C THR A 148 16.90 12.08 -1.41
N ALA A 149 17.82 12.93 -1.82
CA ALA A 149 19.14 13.03 -1.18
C ALA A 149 19.58 14.50 -1.08
N SER A 150 20.15 14.87 0.07
CA SER A 150 20.79 16.18 0.25
C SER A 150 22.30 16.02 0.12
N HIS A 151 22.92 16.80 -0.74
CA HIS A 151 24.37 16.81 -0.91
C HIS A 151 24.88 18.21 -1.23
N SER A 152 26.20 18.41 -1.14
CA SER A 152 26.82 19.64 -1.61
C SER A 152 27.31 19.46 -3.04
N THR A 153 27.03 20.43 -3.89
CA THR A 153 27.62 20.54 -5.23
C THR A 153 28.43 21.84 -5.32
N THR A 154 29.27 21.96 -6.34
CA THR A 154 29.99 23.20 -6.64
C THR A 154 29.33 23.85 -7.84
N GLY A 155 28.83 25.07 -7.68
CA GLY A 155 28.23 25.82 -8.78
C GLY A 155 29.27 26.32 -9.79
N ASP A 156 28.80 26.83 -10.93
CA ASP A 156 29.67 27.37 -11.99
C ASP A 156 30.52 28.57 -11.54
N ASP A 157 30.14 29.22 -10.43
CA ASP A 157 30.90 30.28 -9.76
C ASP A 157 31.98 29.77 -8.80
N GLY A 158 32.19 28.44 -8.74
CA GLY A 158 33.14 27.79 -7.85
C GLY A 158 32.69 27.75 -6.39
N GLN A 159 31.50 28.24 -6.05
CA GLN A 159 30.99 28.20 -4.68
C GLN A 159 30.31 26.88 -4.37
N ARG A 160 30.55 26.37 -3.16
CA ARG A 160 29.87 25.19 -2.65
C ARG A 160 28.44 25.55 -2.26
N ARG A 161 27.48 24.82 -2.79
CA ARG A 161 26.04 25.01 -2.57
C ARG A 161 25.42 23.70 -2.08
N GLU A 162 24.50 23.79 -1.13
CA GLU A 162 23.69 22.64 -0.72
C GLU A 162 22.54 22.47 -1.71
N VAL A 163 22.28 21.22 -2.11
CA VAL A 163 21.23 20.87 -3.06
C VAL A 163 20.46 19.67 -2.52
N VAL A 164 19.15 19.70 -2.75
CA VAL A 164 18.27 18.55 -2.55
C VAL A 164 17.95 17.95 -3.91
N GLU A 165 18.50 16.78 -4.16
CA GLU A 165 18.17 15.96 -5.32
C GLU A 165 16.89 15.16 -5.04
N VAL A 166 15.96 15.21 -5.97
CA VAL A 166 14.73 14.43 -5.98
C VAL A 166 14.70 13.63 -7.27
N VAL A 167 14.73 12.30 -7.16
CA VAL A 167 14.56 11.40 -8.29
C VAL A 167 13.11 10.96 -8.32
N THR A 168 12.43 11.23 -9.41
CA THR A 168 11.10 10.69 -9.72
C THR A 168 11.22 9.56 -10.75
N SER A 169 10.12 8.87 -11.05
CA SER A 169 10.09 7.87 -12.12
C SER A 169 10.36 8.43 -13.52
N TRP A 170 10.27 9.75 -13.69
CA TRP A 170 10.39 10.42 -15.00
C TRP A 170 11.61 11.34 -15.09
N HIS A 171 11.99 11.96 -13.97
CA HIS A 171 12.98 13.03 -13.96
C HIS A 171 13.88 12.95 -12.72
N ARG A 172 15.09 13.48 -12.86
CA ARG A 172 15.93 13.88 -11.73
C ARG A 172 15.88 15.40 -11.66
N LEU A 173 15.54 15.93 -10.49
CA LEU A 173 15.35 17.36 -10.24
C LEU A 173 16.22 17.79 -9.05
N GLU A 174 16.78 18.98 -9.14
CA GLU A 174 17.60 19.59 -8.09
C GLU A 174 16.92 20.85 -7.58
N TYR A 175 16.86 20.98 -6.25
CA TYR A 175 16.23 22.10 -5.56
C TYR A 175 17.22 22.72 -4.56
N ALA A 176 17.15 24.05 -4.38
CA ALA A 176 17.75 24.67 -3.22
C ALA A 176 17.00 24.23 -1.94
N PRO A 177 17.66 24.11 -0.78
CA PRO A 177 17.03 23.65 0.47
C PRO A 177 15.78 24.44 0.88
N SER A 178 15.74 25.73 0.54
CA SER A 178 14.64 26.65 0.81
C SER A 178 13.50 26.59 -0.20
N ASP A 179 13.71 25.96 -1.36
CA ASP A 179 12.72 25.92 -2.43
C ASP A 179 11.45 25.22 -1.97
N SER A 180 10.33 25.70 -2.49
CA SER A 180 9.04 25.07 -2.27
C SER A 180 8.88 23.90 -3.23
N VAL A 181 8.68 22.72 -2.68
CA VAL A 181 8.25 21.53 -3.42
C VAL A 181 6.81 21.22 -3.09
N TYR A 182 6.08 20.75 -4.08
CA TYR A 182 4.68 20.39 -3.92
C TYR A 182 4.57 18.90 -4.11
N ILE A 183 3.95 18.23 -3.15
CA ILE A 183 3.67 16.80 -3.24
C ILE A 183 2.18 16.56 -3.05
N TRP A 184 1.70 15.50 -3.67
CA TRP A 184 0.37 14.96 -3.41
C TRP A 184 0.46 13.44 -3.38
N ASP A 185 -0.49 12.83 -2.68
CA ASP A 185 -0.55 11.38 -2.55
C ASP A 185 -0.94 10.79 -3.92
N LEU A 186 -0.15 9.81 -4.42
CA LEU A 186 -0.29 9.17 -5.74
C LEU A 186 -1.78 8.97 -6.08
N PRO A 187 -2.32 9.48 -7.19
CA PRO A 187 -3.68 9.16 -7.66
C PRO A 187 -3.83 7.67 -7.98
N THR A 188 -5.04 7.14 -7.94
CA THR A 188 -5.34 5.78 -8.42
C THR A 188 -5.32 5.90 -9.92
N ASP A 189 -4.19 5.62 -10.55
CA ASP A 189 -4.17 5.40 -11.99
C ASP A 189 -4.24 3.90 -12.29
N SER A 190 -4.64 3.58 -13.51
CA SER A 190 -4.80 2.22 -14.00
C SER A 190 -3.52 1.39 -13.87
N GLU A 191 -2.33 2.01 -13.95
CA GLU A 191 -1.05 1.31 -13.76
C GLU A 191 -0.74 1.01 -12.30
N ALA A 192 -1.22 1.83 -11.35
CA ALA A 192 -1.12 1.58 -9.93
C ALA A 192 -2.04 0.42 -9.50
N ILE A 193 -3.26 0.38 -10.06
CA ILE A 193 -4.18 -0.75 -9.93
C ILE A 193 -3.55 -2.01 -10.54
N GLU A 194 -2.98 -1.93 -11.75
CA GLU A 194 -2.36 -3.07 -12.42
C GLU A 194 -1.08 -3.58 -11.72
N ARG A 195 -0.26 -2.69 -11.17
CA ARG A 195 0.88 -3.07 -10.31
C ARG A 195 0.43 -3.77 -9.04
N LYS A 196 -0.69 -3.32 -8.44
CA LYS A 196 -1.25 -4.01 -7.28
C LYS A 196 -1.96 -5.30 -7.62
N MET A 197 -2.68 -5.40 -8.73
CA MET A 197 -3.17 -6.67 -9.24
C MET A 197 -2.02 -7.65 -9.49
N ARG A 198 -0.86 -7.18 -9.97
CA ARG A 198 0.36 -8.01 -10.08
C ARG A 198 0.94 -8.41 -8.73
N LEU A 199 0.95 -7.51 -7.74
CA LEU A 199 1.33 -7.81 -6.35
C LEU A 199 0.37 -8.83 -5.73
N PHE A 200 -0.94 -8.69 -5.95
CA PHE A 200 -1.99 -9.58 -5.43
C PHE A 200 -2.02 -10.92 -6.14
N ALA A 201 -1.83 -10.94 -7.45
CA ALA A 201 -1.58 -12.17 -8.19
C ALA A 201 -0.39 -12.88 -7.56
N ARG A 202 0.75 -12.21 -7.34
CA ARG A 202 1.91 -12.81 -6.65
C ARG A 202 1.62 -13.30 -5.23
N LEU A 203 0.87 -12.54 -4.43
CA LEU A 203 0.49 -12.91 -3.06
C LEU A 203 -0.54 -14.05 -3.01
N GLY A 204 -1.28 -14.28 -4.10
CA GLY A 204 -2.24 -15.37 -4.28
C GLY A 204 -1.75 -16.56 -5.11
N SER A 205 -0.67 -16.41 -5.87
CA SER A 205 -0.14 -17.40 -6.82
C SER A 205 0.72 -18.50 -6.20
N ASP A 206 0.95 -18.46 -4.89
CA ASP A 206 1.45 -19.64 -4.17
C ASP A 206 0.40 -20.76 -4.11
N LEU A 207 -0.82 -20.52 -4.63
CA LEU A 207 -1.73 -21.56 -5.10
C LEU A 207 -1.23 -22.11 -6.45
N SER A 208 -0.10 -22.81 -6.42
CA SER A 208 0.20 -23.77 -7.47
C SER A 208 -0.83 -24.91 -7.34
N PRO A 209 -1.47 -25.32 -8.46
CA PRO A 209 -2.61 -26.22 -8.47
C PRO A 209 -2.20 -27.58 -7.90
N ALA A 210 -2.91 -28.03 -6.87
CA ALA A 210 -2.93 -29.45 -6.56
C ALA A 210 -3.67 -30.14 -7.72
N ASP A 211 -2.89 -30.84 -8.54
CA ASP A 211 -3.20 -32.10 -9.22
C ASP A 211 -4.67 -32.27 -9.65
N SER A 212 -4.96 -31.83 -10.88
CA SER A 212 -5.97 -32.52 -11.68
C SER A 212 -5.28 -33.69 -12.37
N ASP A 213 -5.37 -34.86 -11.74
CA ASP A 213 -5.45 -36.19 -12.37
C ASP A 213 -5.96 -37.22 -11.34
#